data_AF-A0A2R6IRG2-F1
#
_entry.id   AF-A0A2R6IRG2-F1
#
_cell.length_a   1.000
_cell.length_b   1.000
_cell.length_c   1.000
_cell.angle_alpha   90.00
_cell.angle_beta   90.00
_cell.angle_gamma   90.00
#
_symmetry.space_group_name_H-M   'P 1'
#
loop_
_entity.id
_entity.type
_entity.pdbx_description
1 polymer ?
#
loop_
_entity_poly.entity_id
_entity_poly.type
_entity_poly.pdbx_seq_one_letter_code
_entity_poly.pdbx_strand_id
1 'polypeptide(L)'
;MNCRRCRTPLEKPGDYCLSCDAANCESVVIEFGDRRATLTMIGFEPERTGDDFDPSSLVLGETTVTAVPDDGERTATMYLRNFAGRVADEARRKRPETVYAAGERDPLREARAQLHYEFYRVPDDDPVGAVLERRGEPALATVEMPPGEKLGGSHSTLIGDRTGMKAVLTAAEHPHVKKVIPGPIDAGGQGSQSGLRAKVTRADQHGNVRLLLRDGSSVQENRVVTTAGDRETGERVRAALNEVLTDAGFGEDGHG
;
A
#
# COMPACT_ATOMS: atom_id res chain seq x y z
N MET A 1 -9.72 21.19 19.77
CA MET A 1 -8.39 21.77 19.49
C MET A 1 -8.56 23.14 18.83
N ASN A 2 -7.49 23.91 18.65
CA ASN A 2 -7.55 25.25 18.02
C ASN A 2 -6.70 25.29 16.75
N CYS A 3 -7.05 26.16 15.80
CA CYS A 3 -6.25 26.39 14.60
C CYS A 3 -4.82 26.80 14.97
N ARG A 4 -3.82 26.20 14.31
CA ARG A 4 -2.39 26.49 14.52
C ARG A 4 -2.01 27.95 14.24
N ARG A 5 -2.79 28.65 13.40
CA ARG A 5 -2.51 30.02 12.95
C ARG A 5 -3.32 31.08 13.69
N CYS A 6 -4.64 31.02 13.64
CA CYS A 6 -5.51 32.07 14.22
C CYS A 6 -6.14 31.70 15.57
N ARG A 7 -5.88 30.48 16.07
CA ARG A 7 -6.39 29.98 17.37
C ARG A 7 -7.92 29.83 17.46
N THR A 8 -8.67 30.05 16.38
CA THR A 8 -10.10 29.72 16.33
C THR A 8 -10.34 28.25 16.70
N PRO A 9 -11.34 27.94 17.53
CA PRO A 9 -11.71 26.56 17.84
C PRO A 9 -12.04 25.76 16.58
N LEU A 10 -11.50 24.55 16.50
CA LEU A 10 -11.84 23.58 15.47
C LEU A 10 -12.85 22.59 16.04
N GLU A 11 -13.85 22.22 15.24
CA GLU A 11 -14.90 21.29 15.65
C GLU A 11 -14.39 19.85 15.72
N LYS A 12 -13.55 19.42 14.76
CA LYS A 12 -12.90 18.09 14.77
C LYS A 12 -11.38 18.19 14.65
N PRO A 13 -10.65 17.11 15.00
CA PRO A 13 -9.20 17.10 14.86
C PRO A 13 -8.77 17.33 13.41
N GLY A 14 -7.73 18.14 13.21
CA GLY A 14 -7.14 18.42 11.89
C GLY A 14 -8.00 19.24 10.93
N ASP A 15 -9.17 19.75 11.35
CA ASP A 15 -10.05 20.52 10.46
C ASP A 15 -9.35 21.69 9.78
N TYR A 16 -9.66 21.90 8.50
CA TYR A 16 -9.24 23.11 7.81
C TYR A 16 -9.91 24.34 8.43
N CYS A 17 -9.13 25.38 8.72
CA CYS A 17 -9.66 26.57 9.35
C CYS A 17 -10.32 27.49 8.34
N LEU A 18 -11.65 27.59 8.38
CA LEU A 18 -12.44 28.48 7.51
C LEU A 18 -12.32 29.97 7.87
N SER A 19 -11.72 30.31 9.02
CA SER A 19 -11.52 31.72 9.42
C SER A 19 -10.25 32.33 8.83
N CYS A 20 -9.20 31.54 8.61
CA CYS A 20 -7.91 32.04 8.13
C CYS A 20 -7.29 31.19 7.02
N ASP A 21 -8.08 30.31 6.41
CA ASP A 21 -7.71 29.45 5.28
C ASP A 21 -6.42 28.63 5.50
N ALA A 22 -6.20 28.17 6.73
CA ALA A 22 -5.03 27.40 7.11
C ALA A 22 -5.34 25.91 7.27
N ALA A 23 -4.52 25.06 6.67
CA ALA A 23 -4.47 23.63 6.97
C ALA A 23 -3.96 23.41 8.40
N ASN A 24 -4.60 22.48 9.11
CA ASN A 24 -4.17 22.06 10.45
C ASN A 24 -3.73 20.60 10.46
N CYS A 25 -3.88 19.90 9.35
CA CYS A 25 -3.48 18.52 9.11
C CYS A 25 -2.62 18.49 7.84
N GLU A 26 -1.55 17.72 7.84
CA GLU A 26 -0.70 17.51 6.67
C GLU A 26 -1.18 16.26 5.93
N SER A 27 -1.39 15.16 6.65
CA SER A 27 -1.81 13.88 6.08
C SER A 27 -2.88 13.19 6.92
N VAL A 28 -3.66 12.32 6.29
CA VAL A 28 -4.69 11.51 6.96
C VAL A 28 -4.40 10.04 6.70
N VAL A 29 -4.39 9.22 7.76
CA VAL A 29 -4.32 7.76 7.66
C VAL A 29 -5.72 7.19 7.84
N ILE A 30 -6.18 6.35 6.92
CA ILE A 30 -7.52 5.76 6.94
C ILE A 30 -7.43 4.24 7.02
N GLU A 31 -7.91 3.68 8.12
CA GLU A 31 -7.99 2.24 8.30
C GLU A 31 -9.43 1.78 8.02
N PHE A 32 -9.62 1.07 6.91
CA PHE A 32 -10.93 0.57 6.48
C PHE A 32 -11.20 -0.81 7.08
N GLY A 33 -12.29 -0.94 7.82
CA GLY A 33 -12.92 -2.23 8.14
C GLY A 33 -14.26 -2.39 7.41
N ASP A 34 -14.91 -3.54 7.61
CA ASP A 34 -16.17 -3.90 6.93
C ASP A 34 -17.30 -2.86 7.11
N ARG A 35 -17.39 -2.25 8.29
CA ARG A 35 -18.52 -1.37 8.69
C ARG A 35 -18.09 -0.06 9.36
N ARG A 36 -16.79 0.11 9.54
CA ARG A 36 -16.20 1.27 10.21
C ARG A 36 -14.88 1.61 9.52
N ALA A 37 -14.60 2.90 9.42
CA ALA A 37 -13.29 3.39 9.04
C ALA A 37 -12.81 4.35 10.11
N THR A 38 -11.55 4.22 10.50
CA THR A 38 -10.90 5.14 11.44
C THR A 38 -9.97 6.04 10.66
N LEU A 39 -10.14 7.35 10.82
CA LEU A 39 -9.28 8.37 10.23
C LEU A 39 -8.40 8.96 11.33
N THR A 40 -7.09 8.90 11.16
CA THR A 40 -6.11 9.48 12.06
C THR A 40 -5.47 10.69 11.37
N MET A 41 -5.59 11.85 12.00
CA MET A 41 -5.09 13.12 11.45
C MET A 41 -3.66 13.36 11.92
N ILE A 42 -2.72 13.51 10.99
CA ILE A 42 -1.32 13.77 11.28
C ILE A 42 -1.00 15.24 11.03
N GLY A 43 -0.49 15.93 12.04
CA GLY A 43 -0.11 17.34 12.03
C GLY A 43 1.22 17.57 11.33
N PHE A 44 1.70 18.80 11.28
CA PHE A 44 2.94 19.12 10.55
C PHE A 44 4.17 18.85 11.41
N GLU A 45 5.23 18.33 10.80
CA GLU A 45 6.52 18.24 11.49
C GLU A 45 7.03 19.64 11.87
N PRO A 46 7.50 19.85 13.12
CA PRO A 46 8.07 21.14 13.51
C PRO A 46 9.42 21.37 12.81
N GLU A 47 9.72 22.64 12.48
CA GLU A 47 10.96 23.02 11.79
C GLU A 47 12.26 22.63 12.52
N ARG A 48 12.17 22.33 13.83
CA ARG A 48 13.28 21.86 14.65
C ARG A 48 12.82 20.66 15.47
N THR A 49 13.22 19.48 15.05
CA THR A 49 13.15 18.25 15.80
C THR A 49 14.47 18.05 16.55
N GLY A 50 14.39 17.84 17.87
CA GLY A 50 15.55 17.45 18.69
C GLY A 50 15.66 15.93 18.77
N ASP A 51 16.75 15.42 19.36
CA ASP A 51 16.99 13.97 19.49
C ASP A 51 15.89 13.25 20.30
N ASP A 52 15.14 13.96 21.14
CA ASP A 52 14.02 13.45 21.95
C ASP A 52 12.64 13.63 21.28
N PHE A 53 12.59 13.92 19.97
CA PHE A 53 11.31 14.09 19.28
C PHE A 53 10.57 12.75 19.17
N ASP A 54 9.36 12.70 19.73
CA ASP A 54 8.45 11.57 19.58
C ASP A 54 7.52 11.81 18.37
N PRO A 55 7.65 11.03 17.27
CA PRO A 55 6.79 11.17 16.10
C PRO A 55 5.30 10.99 16.40
N SER A 56 4.95 10.24 17.44
CA SER A 56 3.55 10.04 17.84
C SER A 56 2.87 11.34 18.29
N SER A 57 3.66 12.33 18.73
CA SER A 57 3.17 13.67 19.07
C SER A 57 2.54 14.44 17.89
N LEU A 58 2.77 13.98 16.65
CA LEU A 58 2.15 14.51 15.44
C LEU A 58 0.70 14.07 15.28
N VAL A 59 0.24 13.05 16.00
CA VAL A 59 -1.14 12.60 15.94
C VAL A 59 -2.04 13.64 16.59
N LEU A 60 -2.88 14.28 15.78
CA LEU A 60 -3.80 15.34 16.23
C LEU A 60 -5.09 14.79 16.85
N GLY A 61 -5.37 13.51 16.58
CA GLY A 61 -6.54 12.78 17.04
C GLY A 61 -7.14 11.90 15.95
N GLU A 62 -8.23 11.25 16.30
CA GLU A 62 -8.91 10.28 15.45
C GLU A 62 -10.37 10.64 15.23
N THR A 63 -10.96 10.12 14.16
CA THR A 63 -12.40 10.19 13.89
C THR A 63 -12.84 8.90 13.24
N THR A 64 -13.83 8.25 13.85
CA THR A 64 -14.42 7.02 13.30
C THR A 64 -15.68 7.34 12.52
N VAL A 65 -15.74 6.86 11.28
CA VAL A 65 -16.95 6.87 10.45
C VAL A 65 -17.55 5.48 10.47
N THR A 66 -18.81 5.36 10.88
CA THR A 66 -19.58 4.12 10.87
C THR A 66 -20.73 4.21 9.88
N ALA A 67 -21.03 3.10 9.21
CA ALA A 67 -22.26 2.95 8.44
C ALA A 67 -23.06 1.76 8.98
N VAL A 68 -24.38 1.94 9.03
CA VAL A 68 -25.31 0.85 9.34
C VAL A 68 -25.61 0.14 8.00
N PRO A 69 -25.29 -1.16 7.85
CA PRO A 69 -25.63 -1.90 6.65
C PRO A 69 -27.15 -1.97 6.48
N ASP A 70 -27.60 -1.83 5.24
CA ASP A 70 -28.92 -2.29 4.82
C ASP A 70 -28.73 -3.74 4.33
N ASP A 71 -29.45 -4.69 4.91
CA ASP A 71 -29.25 -6.15 4.75
C ASP A 71 -29.79 -6.72 3.42
N GLY A 72 -30.26 -5.86 2.52
CA GLY A 72 -30.68 -6.22 1.18
C GLY A 72 -29.51 -6.33 0.19
N GLU A 73 -29.40 -7.45 -0.54
CA GLU A 73 -28.43 -7.64 -1.63
C GLU A 73 -28.50 -6.55 -2.72
N ARG A 74 -29.69 -5.97 -2.94
CA ARG A 74 -29.89 -4.85 -3.88
C ARG A 74 -29.28 -3.52 -3.41
N THR A 75 -28.95 -3.38 -2.13
CA THR A 75 -28.46 -2.14 -1.53
C THR A 75 -26.96 -2.14 -1.29
N ALA A 76 -26.26 -3.27 -1.48
CA ALA A 76 -24.83 -3.41 -1.17
C ALA A 76 -23.93 -2.39 -1.89
N THR A 77 -24.14 -2.15 -3.18
CA THR A 77 -23.36 -1.16 -3.95
C THR A 77 -23.67 0.29 -3.52
N MET A 78 -24.94 0.58 -3.19
CA MET A 78 -25.33 1.89 -2.65
C MET A 78 -24.73 2.11 -1.26
N TYR A 79 -24.74 1.08 -0.41
CA TYR A 79 -24.11 1.10 0.91
C TYR A 79 -22.62 1.39 0.80
N LEU A 80 -21.89 0.68 -0.07
CA LEU A 80 -20.46 0.87 -0.26
C LEU A 80 -20.14 2.32 -0.68
N ARG A 81 -20.86 2.84 -1.68
CA ARG A 81 -20.73 4.23 -2.13
C ARG A 81 -20.99 5.25 -1.04
N ASN A 82 -22.06 5.06 -0.27
CA ASN A 82 -22.42 5.96 0.82
C ASN A 82 -21.39 5.91 1.95
N PHE A 83 -20.93 4.73 2.32
CA PHE A 83 -19.90 4.57 3.36
C PHE A 83 -18.59 5.22 2.95
N ALA A 84 -18.08 4.89 1.76
CA ALA A 84 -16.89 5.49 1.20
C ALA A 84 -17.01 7.00 1.01
N GLY A 85 -18.19 7.50 0.60
CA GLY A 85 -18.45 8.93 0.49
C GLY A 85 -18.38 9.66 1.82
N ARG A 86 -18.92 9.08 2.90
CA ARG A 86 -18.81 9.66 4.24
C ARG A 86 -17.35 9.70 4.73
N VAL A 87 -16.57 8.67 4.42
CA VAL A 87 -15.13 8.65 4.72
C VAL A 87 -14.39 9.72 3.91
N ALA A 88 -14.68 9.84 2.61
CA ALA A 88 -14.07 10.83 1.74
C ALA A 88 -14.41 12.26 2.19
N ASP A 89 -15.65 12.53 2.62
CA ASP A 89 -16.06 13.83 3.13
C ASP A 89 -15.35 14.20 4.43
N GLU A 90 -15.13 13.24 5.33
CA GLU A 90 -14.36 13.47 6.55
C GLU A 90 -12.88 13.79 6.23
N ALA A 91 -12.28 13.14 5.24
CA ALA A 91 -10.93 13.47 4.77
C ALA A 91 -10.87 14.85 4.09
N ARG A 92 -11.83 15.17 3.20
CA ARG A 92 -11.91 16.48 2.51
C ARG A 92 -12.03 17.65 3.47
N ARG A 93 -12.71 17.46 4.61
CA ARG A 93 -12.83 18.46 5.67
C ARG A 93 -11.47 18.90 6.22
N LYS A 94 -10.45 18.04 6.17
CA LYS A 94 -9.08 18.33 6.65
C LYS A 94 -8.22 19.02 5.60
N ARG A 95 -8.55 18.84 4.32
CA ARG A 95 -7.76 19.25 3.15
C ARG A 95 -6.29 18.84 3.28
N PRO A 96 -6.01 17.53 3.46
CA PRO A 96 -4.64 17.05 3.56
C PRO A 96 -3.90 17.20 2.23
N GLU A 97 -2.58 17.15 2.28
CA GLU A 97 -1.75 16.95 1.09
C GLU A 97 -1.86 15.49 0.62
N THR A 98 -1.83 14.57 1.59
CA THR A 98 -1.74 13.13 1.33
C THR A 98 -2.71 12.32 2.19
N VAL A 99 -3.28 11.28 1.60
CA VAL A 99 -4.09 10.25 2.26
C VAL A 99 -3.37 8.90 2.20
N TYR A 100 -3.16 8.28 3.36
CA TYR A 100 -2.69 6.91 3.48
C TYR A 100 -3.86 6.02 3.86
N ALA A 101 -3.90 4.79 3.36
CA ALA A 101 -5.00 3.87 3.63
C ALA A 101 -4.56 2.43 3.83
N ALA A 102 -5.25 1.72 4.72
CA ALA A 102 -5.06 0.31 5.04
C ALA A 102 -6.41 -0.40 5.18
N GLY A 103 -6.38 -1.72 5.23
CA GLY A 103 -7.53 -2.58 5.47
C GLY A 103 -8.35 -2.93 4.22
N GLU A 104 -9.67 -2.98 4.39
CA GLU A 104 -10.61 -3.55 3.42
C GLU A 104 -10.55 -2.90 2.03
N ARG A 105 -10.49 -3.75 1.00
CA ARG A 105 -10.18 -3.31 -0.38
C ARG A 105 -11.32 -2.54 -1.04
N ASP A 106 -12.55 -3.04 -0.92
CA ASP A 106 -13.72 -2.46 -1.57
C ASP A 106 -14.01 -1.02 -1.11
N PRO A 107 -14.11 -0.71 0.20
CA PRO A 107 -14.37 0.66 0.64
C PRO A 107 -13.20 1.60 0.37
N LEU A 108 -11.95 1.10 0.46
CA LEU A 108 -10.76 1.88 0.12
C LEU A 108 -10.79 2.32 -1.35
N ARG A 109 -11.05 1.38 -2.27
CA ARG A 109 -11.11 1.66 -3.71
C ARG A 109 -12.20 2.69 -4.04
N GLU A 110 -13.37 2.52 -3.46
CA GLU A 110 -14.49 3.45 -3.66
C GLU A 110 -14.17 4.84 -3.08
N ALA A 111 -13.53 4.93 -1.90
CA ALA A 111 -13.14 6.21 -1.31
C ALA A 111 -12.07 6.93 -2.14
N ARG A 112 -11.07 6.19 -2.65
CA ARG A 112 -10.05 6.72 -3.56
C ARG A 112 -10.66 7.32 -4.82
N ALA A 113 -11.66 6.67 -5.42
CA ALA A 113 -12.33 7.18 -6.61
C ALA A 113 -13.04 8.52 -6.38
N GLN A 114 -13.33 8.87 -5.12
CA GLN A 114 -13.98 10.11 -4.73
C GLN A 114 -12.99 11.18 -4.23
N LEU A 115 -11.73 10.83 -3.92
CA LEU A 115 -10.72 11.76 -3.41
C LEU A 115 -9.80 12.24 -4.54
N HIS A 116 -9.39 13.50 -4.47
CA HIS A 116 -8.44 14.11 -5.42
C HIS A 116 -7.03 14.27 -4.83
N TYR A 117 -6.85 13.93 -3.55
CA TYR A 117 -5.56 13.97 -2.87
C TYR A 117 -4.67 12.82 -3.33
N GLU A 118 -3.36 12.95 -3.09
CA GLU A 118 -2.46 11.81 -3.25
C GLU A 118 -2.92 10.69 -2.31
N PHE A 119 -2.99 9.47 -2.84
CA PHE A 119 -3.59 8.35 -2.13
C PHE A 119 -2.67 7.14 -2.17
N TYR A 120 -2.18 6.73 -0.99
CA TYR A 120 -1.18 5.69 -0.82
C TYR A 120 -1.71 4.56 0.07
N ARG A 121 -1.34 3.32 -0.26
CA ARG A 121 -1.66 2.17 0.60
C ARG A 121 -0.48 1.93 1.55
N VAL A 122 -0.78 1.60 2.81
CA VAL A 122 0.20 1.25 3.83
C VAL A 122 -0.10 -0.15 4.39
N PRO A 123 0.83 -0.78 5.13
CA PRO A 123 0.58 -2.07 5.79
C PRO A 123 -0.60 -2.02 6.75
N ASP A 124 -1.24 -3.17 6.97
CA ASP A 124 -2.47 -3.26 7.77
C ASP A 124 -2.22 -3.39 9.29
N ASP A 125 -1.04 -3.83 9.75
CA ASP A 125 -0.78 -4.10 11.18
C ASP A 125 -0.55 -2.84 12.03
N ASP A 126 0.14 -1.83 11.49
CA ASP A 126 0.35 -0.52 12.11
C ASP A 126 0.43 0.57 11.03
N PRO A 127 -0.72 0.99 10.48
CA PRO A 127 -0.73 1.95 9.38
C PRO A 127 -0.27 3.34 9.83
N VAL A 128 -0.48 3.72 11.10
CA VAL A 128 -0.08 5.04 11.63
C VAL A 128 1.43 5.07 11.85
N GLY A 129 1.99 4.06 12.54
CA GLY A 129 3.43 3.94 12.74
C GLY A 129 4.17 3.89 11.41
N ALA A 130 3.68 3.10 10.44
CA ALA A 130 4.26 3.04 9.11
C ALA A 130 4.29 4.41 8.39
N VAL A 131 3.32 5.30 8.63
CA VAL A 131 3.32 6.66 8.06
C VAL A 131 4.26 7.59 8.83
N LEU A 132 4.28 7.50 10.16
CA LEU A 132 5.16 8.32 11.01
C LEU A 132 6.64 7.99 10.78
N GLU A 133 6.99 6.71 10.62
CA GLU A 133 8.36 6.26 10.34
C GLU A 133 8.86 6.68 8.95
N ARG A 134 7.94 6.83 7.98
CA ARG A 134 8.28 7.07 6.55
C ARG A 134 8.10 8.53 6.13
N ARG A 135 7.84 9.42 7.08
CA ARG A 135 7.54 10.81 6.81
C ARG A 135 8.78 11.55 6.30
N GLY A 136 8.63 12.25 5.16
CA GLY A 136 9.74 12.89 4.44
C GLY A 136 10.32 12.05 3.29
N GLU A 137 9.89 10.79 3.13
CA GLU A 137 10.24 9.96 1.97
C GLU A 137 9.14 10.03 0.89
N PRO A 138 9.49 9.99 -0.42
CA PRO A 138 8.49 10.01 -1.48
C PRO A 138 7.54 8.82 -1.36
N ALA A 139 6.25 9.10 -1.21
CA ALA A 139 5.26 8.05 -1.15
C ALA A 139 5.05 7.40 -2.53
N LEU A 140 4.97 6.07 -2.55
CA LEU A 140 4.90 5.29 -3.78
C LEU A 140 3.47 5.18 -4.30
N ALA A 141 3.25 5.57 -5.56
CA ALA A 141 1.96 5.30 -6.22
C ALA A 141 1.55 3.82 -6.07
N THR A 142 0.24 3.54 -6.11
CA THR A 142 -0.31 2.18 -5.98
C THR A 142 -1.12 1.79 -7.21
N VAL A 143 -1.13 0.49 -7.53
CA VAL A 143 -1.71 -0.09 -8.74
C VAL A 143 -2.90 -0.96 -8.37
N GLU A 144 -4.08 -0.53 -8.81
CA GLU A 144 -5.35 -1.20 -8.59
C GLU A 144 -5.80 -2.00 -9.82
N MET A 145 -5.02 -3.04 -10.13
CA MET A 145 -5.38 -4.05 -11.10
C MET A 145 -5.43 -5.40 -10.38
N PRO A 146 -6.40 -6.28 -10.70
CA PRO A 146 -6.36 -7.66 -10.24
C PRO A 146 -4.99 -8.29 -10.55
N PRO A 147 -4.44 -9.15 -9.67
CA PRO A 147 -3.12 -9.74 -9.87
C PRO A 147 -2.97 -10.43 -11.23
N GLY A 148 -4.03 -11.09 -11.70
CA GLY A 148 -4.10 -11.72 -13.03
C GLY A 148 -3.92 -10.74 -14.20
N GLU A 149 -4.40 -9.51 -14.06
CA GLU A 149 -4.29 -8.47 -15.10
C GLU A 149 -2.91 -7.78 -15.10
N LYS A 150 -2.14 -7.92 -14.02
CA LYS A 150 -0.76 -7.42 -13.94
C LYS A 150 0.24 -8.32 -14.66
N LEU A 151 -0.15 -9.53 -15.06
CA LEU A 151 0.67 -10.40 -15.90
C LEU A 151 0.67 -9.89 -17.34
N GLY A 152 1.83 -9.80 -17.97
CA GLY A 152 1.88 -9.53 -19.40
C GLY A 152 3.24 -9.78 -20.04
N GLY A 153 3.35 -9.49 -21.33
CA GLY A 153 4.53 -9.84 -22.12
C GLY A 153 4.26 -11.03 -23.04
N SER A 154 5.26 -11.43 -23.82
CA SER A 154 5.11 -12.47 -24.84
C SER A 154 5.19 -13.90 -24.28
N HIS A 155 5.80 -14.07 -23.10
CA HIS A 155 5.89 -15.35 -22.42
C HIS A 155 4.78 -15.43 -21.38
N SER A 156 3.98 -16.49 -21.44
CA SER A 156 2.93 -16.79 -20.44
C SER A 156 3.23 -18.04 -19.62
N THR A 157 4.23 -18.83 -20.03
CA THR A 157 4.61 -20.07 -19.37
C THR A 157 5.47 -19.77 -18.14
N LEU A 158 5.14 -20.41 -17.02
CA LEU A 158 5.86 -20.28 -15.74
C LEU A 158 6.39 -21.65 -15.31
N ILE A 159 7.56 -21.67 -14.67
CA ILE A 159 8.11 -22.93 -14.09
C ILE A 159 7.25 -23.37 -12.90
N GLY A 160 7.17 -24.68 -12.63
CA GLY A 160 6.40 -25.22 -11.51
C GLY A 160 4.87 -25.05 -11.63
N ASP A 161 4.38 -24.87 -12.86
CA ASP A 161 2.97 -24.82 -13.24
C ASP A 161 2.10 -23.96 -12.29
N ARG A 162 1.19 -24.60 -11.54
CA ARG A 162 0.27 -23.92 -10.62
C ARG A 162 0.99 -23.26 -9.45
N THR A 163 2.07 -23.88 -8.97
CA THR A 163 2.86 -23.35 -7.86
C THR A 163 3.60 -22.10 -8.31
N GLY A 164 4.19 -22.11 -9.52
CA GLY A 164 4.80 -20.93 -10.13
C GLY A 164 3.81 -19.80 -10.35
N MET A 165 2.62 -20.13 -10.88
CA MET A 165 1.54 -19.15 -11.02
C MET A 165 1.16 -18.53 -9.67
N LYS A 166 1.04 -19.34 -8.61
CA LYS A 166 0.71 -18.84 -7.27
C LYS A 166 1.79 -17.86 -6.76
N ALA A 167 3.08 -18.20 -6.90
CA ALA A 167 4.16 -17.31 -6.51
C ALA A 167 4.16 -15.97 -7.27
N VAL A 168 3.88 -16.00 -8.58
CA VAL A 168 3.76 -14.78 -9.39
C VAL A 168 2.56 -13.93 -8.98
N LEU A 169 1.41 -14.54 -8.72
CA LEU A 169 0.22 -13.83 -8.28
C LEU A 169 0.43 -13.22 -6.89
N THR A 170 1.10 -13.92 -5.97
CA THR A 170 1.52 -13.37 -4.67
C THR A 170 2.35 -12.10 -4.83
N ALA A 171 3.33 -12.08 -5.74
CA ALA A 171 4.09 -10.86 -6.02
C ALA A 171 3.23 -9.77 -6.70
N ALA A 172 2.33 -10.14 -7.61
CA ALA A 172 1.45 -9.21 -8.32
C ALA A 172 0.39 -8.57 -7.41
N GLU A 173 -0.01 -9.24 -6.32
CA GLU A 173 -0.92 -8.67 -5.31
C GLU A 173 -0.35 -7.42 -4.64
N HIS A 174 0.98 -7.28 -4.61
CA HIS A 174 1.61 -6.16 -3.96
C HIS A 174 1.20 -4.81 -4.59
N PRO A 175 0.82 -3.80 -3.78
CA PRO A 175 0.22 -2.55 -4.28
C PRO A 175 1.17 -1.73 -5.15
N HIS A 176 2.48 -1.90 -4.97
CA HIS A 176 3.50 -1.18 -5.74
C HIS A 176 3.97 -1.94 -6.98
N VAL A 177 3.37 -3.08 -7.32
CA VAL A 177 3.67 -3.81 -8.57
C VAL A 177 2.70 -3.38 -9.65
N LYS A 178 3.23 -2.75 -10.72
CA LYS A 178 2.50 -2.38 -11.93
C LYS A 178 2.27 -3.58 -12.85
N LYS A 179 3.33 -4.38 -13.03
CA LYS A 179 3.33 -5.45 -14.02
C LYS A 179 4.36 -6.52 -13.67
N VAL A 180 4.03 -7.78 -13.89
CA VAL A 180 4.99 -8.89 -13.90
C VAL A 180 5.11 -9.42 -15.32
N ILE A 181 6.34 -9.51 -15.80
CA ILE A 181 6.67 -9.92 -17.16
C ILE A 181 7.49 -11.21 -17.10
N PRO A 182 6.90 -12.36 -17.46
CA PRO A 182 7.62 -13.62 -17.47
C PRO A 182 8.79 -13.62 -18.45
N GLY A 183 9.92 -14.17 -18.02
CA GLY A 183 11.11 -14.36 -18.84
C GLY A 183 11.20 -15.78 -19.43
N PRO A 184 12.24 -16.05 -20.23
CA PRO A 184 12.55 -17.39 -20.70
C PRO A 184 12.87 -18.33 -19.52
N ILE A 185 12.71 -19.64 -19.75
CA ILE A 185 13.02 -20.69 -18.78
C ILE A 185 14.38 -21.28 -19.16
N ASP A 186 15.35 -21.18 -18.26
CA ASP A 186 16.64 -21.85 -18.37
C ASP A 186 16.55 -23.19 -17.63
N ALA A 187 16.31 -24.27 -18.39
CA ALA A 187 16.21 -25.61 -17.85
C ALA A 187 17.60 -26.28 -17.75
N GLY A 188 18.04 -26.57 -16.53
CA GLY A 188 19.07 -27.57 -16.28
C GLY A 188 18.48 -28.99 -16.37
N GLY A 189 19.30 -30.01 -16.63
CA GLY A 189 18.85 -31.41 -16.79
C GLY A 189 18.01 -31.97 -15.63
N GLN A 190 17.40 -33.15 -15.84
CA GLN A 190 16.42 -33.83 -14.96
C GLN A 190 16.66 -33.58 -13.46
N GLY A 191 15.89 -32.65 -12.90
CA GLY A 191 15.94 -32.25 -11.49
C GLY A 191 15.09 -33.16 -10.62
N SER A 192 15.61 -33.45 -9.43
CA SER A 192 14.97 -34.09 -8.29
C SER A 192 13.75 -33.31 -7.78
N GLN A 193 12.89 -33.98 -7.00
CA GLN A 193 11.68 -33.45 -6.37
C GLN A 193 11.95 -32.38 -5.30
N SER A 194 12.50 -31.22 -5.65
CA SER A 194 12.50 -30.05 -4.76
C SER A 194 11.32 -29.14 -5.06
N GLY A 195 10.74 -28.53 -4.02
CA GLY A 195 9.63 -27.58 -4.18
C GLY A 195 10.06 -26.27 -4.83
N LEU A 196 9.11 -25.60 -5.51
CA LEU A 196 9.32 -24.29 -6.12
C LEU A 196 9.70 -23.25 -5.07
N ARG A 197 10.78 -22.50 -5.34
CA ARG A 197 11.24 -21.37 -4.52
C ARG A 197 11.20 -20.07 -5.31
N ALA A 198 10.98 -18.97 -4.61
CA ALA A 198 10.90 -17.64 -5.18
C ALA A 198 11.76 -16.64 -4.40
N LYS A 199 12.40 -15.72 -5.11
CA LYS A 199 13.18 -14.64 -4.51
C LYS A 199 13.16 -13.39 -5.36
N VAL A 200 13.02 -12.22 -4.74
CA VAL A 200 13.13 -10.94 -5.43
C VAL A 200 14.54 -10.36 -5.27
N THR A 201 15.21 -10.11 -6.39
CA THR A 201 16.57 -9.58 -6.45
C THR A 201 16.61 -8.06 -6.26
N ARG A 202 17.82 -7.53 -6.09
CA ARG A 202 18.13 -6.10 -6.00
C ARG A 202 17.40 -5.27 -7.06
N ALA A 203 17.01 -4.07 -6.67
CA ALA A 203 16.36 -3.12 -7.56
C ALA A 203 17.35 -2.52 -8.55
N ASP A 204 16.84 -2.16 -9.74
CA ASP A 204 17.57 -1.38 -10.74
C ASP A 204 17.54 0.13 -10.42
N GLN A 205 18.14 0.96 -11.27
CA GLN A 205 18.20 2.40 -11.07
C GLN A 205 16.83 3.09 -11.12
N HIS A 206 15.82 2.43 -11.71
CA HIS A 206 14.46 2.91 -11.83
C HIS A 206 13.52 2.26 -10.80
N GLY A 207 14.07 1.54 -9.82
CA GLY A 207 13.31 0.89 -8.76
C GLY A 207 12.57 -0.39 -9.15
N ASN A 208 12.78 -0.92 -10.37
CA ASN A 208 12.21 -2.20 -10.76
C ASN A 208 13.06 -3.36 -10.21
N VAL A 209 12.45 -4.52 -10.05
CA VAL A 209 13.10 -5.71 -9.46
C VAL A 209 12.92 -6.93 -10.36
N ARG A 210 13.61 -8.04 -10.05
CA ARG A 210 13.39 -9.32 -10.72
C ARG A 210 12.95 -10.37 -9.71
N LEU A 211 11.90 -11.11 -10.05
CA LEU A 211 11.42 -12.28 -9.34
C LEU A 211 12.03 -13.53 -9.97
N LEU A 212 12.95 -14.16 -9.25
CA LEU A 212 13.54 -15.44 -9.60
C LEU A 212 12.64 -16.56 -9.11
N LEU A 213 12.21 -17.43 -10.01
CA LEU A 213 11.60 -18.71 -9.68
C LEU A 213 12.62 -19.83 -9.90
N ARG A 214 12.69 -20.78 -8.97
CA ARG A 214 13.53 -21.97 -9.04
C ARG A 214 12.72 -23.23 -8.77
N ASP A 215 12.84 -24.22 -9.65
CA ASP A 215 12.21 -25.53 -9.53
C ASP A 215 13.22 -26.59 -9.97
N GLY A 216 13.78 -27.32 -9.00
CA GLY A 216 14.95 -28.15 -9.23
C GLY A 216 16.13 -27.36 -9.81
N SER A 217 16.57 -27.78 -11.00
CA SER A 217 17.65 -27.18 -11.79
C SER A 217 17.16 -26.11 -12.77
N SER A 218 15.85 -25.90 -12.87
CA SER A 218 15.25 -24.91 -13.78
C SER A 218 15.12 -23.56 -13.08
N VAL A 219 15.46 -22.50 -13.81
CA VAL A 219 15.38 -21.11 -13.33
C VAL A 219 14.60 -20.27 -14.31
N GLN A 220 13.78 -19.36 -13.81
CA GLN A 220 13.11 -18.35 -14.61
C GLN A 220 13.22 -16.98 -13.94
N GLU A 221 13.70 -16.00 -14.69
CA GLU A 221 13.78 -14.62 -14.24
C GLU A 221 12.57 -13.83 -14.77
N ASN A 222 11.74 -13.32 -13.85
CA ASN A 222 10.55 -12.56 -14.20
C ASN A 222 10.78 -11.09 -13.84
N ARG A 223 10.56 -10.17 -14.78
CA ARG A 223 10.72 -8.73 -14.52
C ARG A 223 9.49 -8.20 -13.79
N VAL A 224 9.71 -7.50 -12.68
CA VAL A 224 8.64 -6.87 -11.89
C VAL A 224 8.79 -5.36 -12.02
N VAL A 225 7.84 -4.76 -12.72
CA VAL A 225 7.76 -3.30 -12.90
C VAL A 225 7.05 -2.72 -11.70
N THR A 226 7.68 -1.77 -11.01
CA THR A 226 7.18 -1.21 -9.76
C THR A 226 6.71 0.24 -9.94
N THR A 227 6.12 0.80 -8.89
CA THR A 227 5.79 2.21 -8.79
C THR A 227 6.93 3.07 -8.29
N ALA A 228 8.06 2.45 -7.89
CA ALA A 228 9.26 3.17 -7.53
C ALA A 228 9.85 3.94 -8.71
N GLY A 229 10.46 5.08 -8.40
CA GLY A 229 11.15 5.95 -9.36
C GLY A 229 12.66 5.82 -9.31
N ASP A 230 13.20 5.19 -8.27
CA ASP A 230 14.63 5.12 -7.98
C ASP A 230 15.01 3.80 -7.29
N ARG A 231 16.32 3.54 -7.22
CA ARG A 231 16.89 2.33 -6.61
C ARG A 231 16.50 2.17 -5.15
N GLU A 232 16.59 3.22 -4.35
CA GLU A 232 16.37 3.15 -2.91
C GLU A 232 14.94 2.70 -2.60
N THR A 233 13.98 3.39 -3.22
CA THR A 233 12.57 3.07 -3.08
C THR A 233 12.22 1.69 -3.66
N GLY A 234 12.91 1.27 -4.74
CA GLY A 234 12.81 -0.08 -5.27
C GLY A 234 13.32 -1.18 -4.33
N GLU A 235 14.40 -0.92 -3.57
CA GLU A 235 14.91 -1.87 -2.57
C GLU A 235 13.92 -2.06 -1.41
N ARG A 236 13.12 -1.04 -1.10
CA ARG A 236 12.02 -1.16 -0.12
C ARG A 236 10.91 -2.08 -0.65
N VAL A 237 10.48 -1.88 -1.91
CA VAL A 237 9.51 -2.77 -2.57
C VAL A 237 10.06 -4.21 -2.65
N ARG A 238 11.36 -4.37 -2.91
CA ARG A 238 12.02 -5.69 -2.87
C ARG A 238 11.90 -6.37 -1.51
N ALA A 239 12.15 -5.64 -0.42
CA ALA A 239 12.08 -6.19 0.93
C ALA A 239 10.68 -6.72 1.24
N ALA A 240 9.66 -5.89 1.03
CA ALA A 240 8.25 -6.24 1.23
C ALA A 240 7.82 -7.44 0.36
N LEU A 241 8.25 -7.49 -0.91
CA LEU A 241 7.94 -8.64 -1.78
C LEU A 241 8.58 -9.95 -1.29
N ASN A 242 9.80 -9.92 -0.76
CA ASN A 242 10.45 -11.12 -0.23
C ASN A 242 9.78 -11.62 1.06
N GLU A 243 9.33 -10.72 1.91
CA GLU A 243 8.57 -11.04 3.13
C GLU A 243 7.28 -11.77 2.78
N VAL A 244 6.44 -11.18 1.92
CA VAL A 244 5.16 -11.78 1.48
C VAL A 244 5.37 -13.14 0.79
N LEU A 245 6.44 -13.30 -0.01
CA LEU A 245 6.76 -14.59 -0.63
C LEU A 245 7.19 -15.64 0.41
N THR A 246 7.90 -15.22 1.46
CA THR A 246 8.32 -16.10 2.55
C THR A 246 7.11 -16.57 3.35
N ASP A 247 6.21 -15.65 3.71
CA ASP A 247 4.96 -15.96 4.43
C ASP A 247 4.04 -16.89 3.63
N ALA A 248 4.04 -16.75 2.30
CA ALA A 248 3.30 -17.63 1.40
C ALA A 248 3.95 -19.01 1.19
N GLY A 249 5.11 -19.27 1.80
CA GLY A 249 5.85 -20.55 1.74
C GLY A 249 6.74 -20.71 0.51
N PHE A 250 7.08 -19.63 -0.19
CA PHE A 250 7.96 -19.65 -1.36
C PHE A 250 9.38 -19.16 -1.09
N GLY A 251 9.64 -18.56 0.08
CA GLY A 251 10.93 -17.96 0.41
C GLY A 251 12.12 -18.93 0.30
N GLU A 252 13.28 -18.40 -0.07
CA GLU A 252 14.55 -19.10 0.16
C GLU A 252 14.95 -18.87 1.63
N ASP A 253 14.85 -19.89 2.49
CA ASP A 253 15.52 -19.86 3.79
C ASP A 253 17.01 -19.58 3.57
N GLY A 254 17.45 -18.40 4.00
CA GLY A 254 18.82 -17.95 3.86
C GLY A 254 19.75 -18.74 4.78
N HIS A 255 20.20 -19.90 4.32
CA HIS A 255 21.48 -20.49 4.74
C HIS A 255 22.37 -20.67 3.52
N GLY A 256 23.22 -19.67 3.32
CA GLY A 256 24.37 -19.66 2.42
C GLY A 256 25.35 -18.61 2.90
#